data_AF-F9VVZ7-F1
#
_entry.id   AF-F9VVZ7-F1
#
_cell.length_a   1.000
_cell.length_b   1.000
_cell.length_c   1.000
_cell.angle_alpha   90.00
_cell.angle_beta   90.00
_cell.angle_gamma   90.00
#
_symmetry.space_group_name_H-M   'P 1'
#
loop_
_entity.id
_entity.type
_entity.pdbx_description
1 polymer ?
#
loop_
_entity_poly.entity_id
_entity_poly.type
_entity_poly.pdbx_seq_one_letter_code
_entity_poly.pdbx_strand_id
1 'polypeptide(L)'
;MTETATRLNDVDIAAVGQLVEAIRADDTKAQTTWAAHVQWNGAFASEARVRNFSPVASDEPAALGGGDTAPNPVEQLLGALGNCLAVGYAANATVAGVELKDLRIDLKGDIDLRVFLGLAEGHAGFNSITANVTIDSDAPREKLDELHAKVQASSPVGHTLGSAVPVEIVLS
;
A
#
# COMPACT_ATOMS: atom_id res chain seq x y z
N MET A 1 1.99 37.28 -2.70
CA MET A 1 2.62 36.61 -1.55
C MET A 1 1.86 35.32 -1.34
N THR A 2 2.32 34.23 -1.94
CA THR A 2 1.77 32.90 -1.71
C THR A 2 2.34 32.40 -0.38
N GLU A 3 1.47 32.18 0.61
CA GLU A 3 1.83 31.55 1.88
C GLU A 3 2.49 30.20 1.60
N THR A 4 3.81 30.13 1.80
CA THR A 4 4.55 28.87 1.90
C THR A 4 4.13 28.21 3.20
N ALA A 5 2.94 27.62 3.23
CA ALA A 5 2.56 26.73 4.31
C ALA A 5 3.65 25.65 4.42
N THR A 6 4.24 25.52 5.60
CA THR A 6 5.42 24.72 5.91
C THR A 6 5.22 23.26 5.47
N ARG A 7 5.72 22.90 4.28
CA ARG A 7 5.73 21.52 3.77
C ARG A 7 7.03 20.86 4.20
N LEU A 8 7.00 20.05 5.25
CA LEU A 8 8.08 19.12 5.56
C LEU A 8 7.80 17.81 4.80
N ASN A 9 8.81 17.25 4.14
CA ASN A 9 8.71 16.06 3.28
C ASN A 9 7.65 16.17 2.16
N ASP A 10 7.37 17.40 1.68
CA ASP A 10 6.33 17.71 0.69
C ASP A 10 4.90 17.28 1.07
N VAL A 11 4.65 16.97 2.34
CA VAL A 11 3.32 16.63 2.85
C VAL A 11 2.54 17.92 3.13
N ASP A 12 1.31 18.00 2.61
CA ASP A 12 0.36 19.07 2.95
C ASP A 12 -0.24 18.83 4.34
N ILE A 13 0.51 19.25 5.37
CA ILE A 13 0.10 19.08 6.77
C ILE A 13 -1.20 19.83 7.10
N ALA A 14 -1.51 20.91 6.37
CA ALA A 14 -2.76 21.65 6.55
C ALA A 14 -3.96 20.84 6.08
N ALA A 15 -3.87 20.16 4.93
CA ALA A 15 -4.91 19.25 4.46
C ALA A 15 -5.15 18.08 5.43
N VAL A 16 -4.08 17.49 5.99
CA VAL A 16 -4.19 16.45 7.02
C VAL A 16 -4.90 16.99 8.27
N GLY A 17 -4.51 18.19 8.73
CA GLY A 17 -5.16 18.84 9.87
C GLY A 17 -6.65 19.10 9.64
N GLN A 18 -7.03 19.57 8.44
CA GLN A 18 -8.43 19.77 8.07
C GLN A 18 -9.23 18.47 8.09
N LEU A 19 -8.66 17.36 7.61
CA LEU A 19 -9.29 16.05 7.68
C LEU A 19 -9.50 15.61 9.14
N VAL A 20 -8.50 15.80 10.00
CA VAL A 20 -8.59 15.48 11.44
C VAL A 20 -9.70 16.29 12.11
N GLU A 21 -9.76 17.60 11.88
CA GLU A 21 -10.80 18.44 12.46
C GLU A 21 -12.18 18.10 11.91
N ALA A 22 -12.28 17.77 10.61
CA ALA A 22 -13.54 17.31 10.02
C ALA A 22 -14.06 16.03 10.68
N ILE A 23 -13.17 15.06 10.94
CA ILE A 23 -13.51 13.79 11.62
C ILE A 23 -13.82 14.03 13.11
N ARG A 24 -13.10 14.92 13.79
CA ARG A 24 -13.41 15.28 15.19
C ARG A 24 -14.78 15.93 15.34
N ALA A 25 -15.17 16.74 14.37
CA ALA A 25 -16.48 17.38 14.33
C ALA A 25 -17.61 16.39 13.95
N ASP A 26 -17.30 15.37 13.15
CA ASP A 26 -18.23 14.38 12.64
C ASP A 26 -17.49 13.07 12.32
N ASP A 27 -17.59 12.10 13.23
CA ASP A 27 -16.84 10.84 13.17
C ASP A 27 -17.23 9.96 11.98
N THR A 28 -18.43 10.14 11.43
CA THR A 28 -18.90 9.42 10.25
C THR A 28 -18.02 9.71 9.02
N LYS A 29 -17.34 10.86 8.98
CA LYS A 29 -16.39 11.21 7.91
C LYS A 29 -15.13 10.33 7.90
N ALA A 30 -14.87 9.57 8.96
CA ALA A 30 -13.81 8.56 8.98
C ALA A 30 -14.20 7.29 8.21
N GLN A 31 -15.48 7.08 7.91
CA GLN A 31 -15.98 5.91 7.20
C GLN A 31 -15.86 6.17 5.69
N THR A 32 -14.89 5.52 5.06
CA THR A 32 -14.57 5.72 3.63
C THR A 32 -14.77 4.43 2.84
N THR A 33 -15.19 4.58 1.59
CA THR A 33 -15.33 3.48 0.64
C THR A 33 -14.38 3.68 -0.53
N TRP A 34 -13.66 2.63 -0.89
CA TRP A 34 -12.68 2.62 -1.99
C TRP A 34 -13.07 1.54 -2.98
N ALA A 35 -12.93 1.82 -4.28
CA ALA A 35 -13.34 0.92 -5.34
C ALA A 35 -12.35 0.93 -6.50
N ALA A 36 -12.25 -0.22 -7.16
CA ALA A 36 -11.55 -0.42 -8.41
C ALA A 36 -12.45 -1.21 -9.37
N HIS A 37 -12.27 -1.00 -10.67
CA HIS A 37 -12.92 -1.80 -11.71
C HIS A 37 -11.84 -2.51 -12.53
N VAL A 38 -12.00 -3.81 -12.79
CA VAL A 38 -11.03 -4.59 -13.55
C VAL A 38 -11.67 -5.08 -14.84
N GLN A 39 -10.99 -4.86 -15.96
CA GLN A 39 -11.38 -5.35 -17.28
C GLN A 39 -10.36 -6.39 -17.75
N TRP A 40 -10.85 -7.56 -18.18
CA TRP A 40 -10.03 -8.57 -18.82
C TRP A 40 -9.77 -8.20 -20.28
N ASN A 41 -8.52 -8.37 -20.73
CA ASN A 41 -8.04 -7.99 -22.06
C ASN A 41 -7.59 -9.20 -22.90
N GLY A 42 -7.86 -10.43 -22.45
CA GLY A 42 -7.42 -11.66 -23.11
C GLY A 42 -6.19 -12.28 -22.43
N ALA A 43 -6.01 -13.59 -22.59
CA ALA A 43 -4.95 -14.36 -21.92
C ALA A 43 -4.90 -14.07 -20.40
N PHE A 44 -3.72 -13.88 -19.81
CA PHE A 44 -3.56 -13.42 -18.42
C PHE A 44 -3.50 -11.90 -18.27
N ALA A 45 -3.73 -11.14 -19.34
CA ALA A 45 -3.70 -9.69 -19.32
C ALA A 45 -5.04 -9.10 -18.84
N SER A 46 -4.96 -8.12 -17.94
CA SER A 46 -6.09 -7.32 -17.49
C SER A 46 -5.65 -5.90 -17.13
N GLU A 47 -6.59 -5.00 -16.89
CA GLU A 47 -6.30 -3.66 -16.37
C GLU A 47 -7.24 -3.27 -15.23
N ALA A 48 -6.69 -2.65 -14.20
CA ALA A 48 -7.44 -2.06 -13.10
C ALA A 48 -7.60 -0.54 -13.31
N ARG A 49 -8.81 -0.04 -13.11
CA ARG A 49 -9.18 1.38 -13.16
C ARG A 49 -9.58 1.84 -11.78
N VAL A 50 -8.88 2.84 -11.26
CA VAL A 50 -9.15 3.47 -9.96
C VAL A 50 -9.34 4.96 -10.17
N ARG A 51 -10.53 5.47 -9.83
CA ARG A 51 -10.93 6.87 -10.09
C ARG A 51 -10.65 7.25 -11.56
N ASN A 52 -10.06 8.44 -11.78
CA ASN A 52 -9.75 8.98 -13.11
C ASN A 52 -8.25 8.87 -13.45
N PHE A 53 -7.52 7.97 -12.80
CA PHE A 53 -6.12 7.71 -13.16
C PHE A 53 -6.01 6.85 -14.42
N SER A 54 -4.82 6.86 -15.02
CA SER A 54 -4.47 5.90 -16.05
C SER A 54 -4.66 4.46 -15.55
N PRO A 55 -5.16 3.54 -16.40
CA PRO A 55 -5.31 2.13 -16.02
C PRO A 55 -3.97 1.51 -15.62
N VAL A 56 -4.01 0.63 -14.63
CA VAL A 56 -2.86 -0.17 -14.20
C VAL A 56 -2.96 -1.52 -14.88
N ALA A 57 -2.04 -1.81 -15.79
CA ALA A 57 -1.98 -3.10 -16.46
C ALA A 57 -1.49 -4.19 -15.49
N SER A 58 -1.96 -5.41 -15.71
CA SER A 58 -1.57 -6.62 -15.01
C SER A 58 -1.41 -7.75 -16.02
N ASP A 59 -0.42 -8.61 -15.81
CA ASP A 59 -0.15 -9.81 -16.60
C ASP A 59 0.45 -10.90 -15.69
N GLU A 60 0.90 -12.01 -16.25
CA GLU A 60 1.72 -13.01 -15.57
C GLU A 60 3.09 -13.17 -16.24
N PRO A 61 4.14 -13.61 -15.51
CA PRO A 61 5.41 -13.99 -16.12
C PRO A 61 5.23 -15.11 -17.15
N ALA A 62 6.14 -15.19 -18.12
CA ALA A 62 6.13 -16.24 -19.14
C ALA A 62 6.16 -17.67 -18.54
N ALA A 63 6.84 -17.86 -17.40
CA ALA A 63 6.88 -19.13 -16.68
C ALA A 63 5.52 -19.57 -16.12
N LEU A 64 4.58 -18.63 -15.94
CA LEU A 64 3.19 -18.87 -15.55
C LEU A 64 2.24 -18.79 -16.74
N GLY A 65 2.76 -18.68 -17.97
CA GLY A 65 2.00 -18.66 -19.22
C GLY A 65 1.49 -17.28 -19.64
N GLY A 66 1.93 -16.21 -18.99
CA GLY A 66 1.59 -14.84 -19.37
C GLY A 66 2.57 -14.23 -20.38
N GLY A 67 2.33 -12.96 -20.70
CA GLY A 67 3.14 -12.22 -21.66
C GLY A 67 4.35 -11.49 -21.06
N ASP A 68 4.47 -11.47 -19.72
CA ASP A 68 5.47 -10.67 -18.99
C ASP A 68 5.43 -9.18 -19.39
N THR A 69 4.24 -8.66 -19.72
CA THR A 69 4.04 -7.29 -20.22
C THR A 69 3.73 -6.26 -19.13
N ALA A 70 3.40 -6.73 -17.93
CA ALA A 70 3.09 -5.93 -16.76
C ALA A 70 3.32 -6.76 -15.47
N PRO A 71 3.48 -6.12 -14.30
CA PRO A 71 3.62 -6.84 -13.03
C PRO A 71 2.41 -7.73 -12.75
N ASN A 72 2.63 -8.84 -12.06
CA ASN A 72 1.52 -9.73 -11.71
C ASN A 72 0.71 -9.23 -10.50
N PRO A 73 -0.50 -9.79 -10.24
CA PRO A 73 -1.36 -9.30 -9.18
C PRO A 73 -0.73 -9.36 -7.78
N VAL A 74 0.08 -10.38 -7.49
CA VAL A 74 0.69 -10.54 -6.16
C VAL A 74 1.90 -9.61 -5.96
N GLU A 75 2.64 -9.28 -7.02
CA GLU A 75 3.66 -8.23 -7.02
C GLU A 75 3.03 -6.85 -6.84
N GLN A 76 1.91 -6.58 -7.50
CA GLN A 76 1.15 -5.35 -7.30
C GLN A 76 0.65 -5.21 -5.85
N LEU A 77 0.25 -6.30 -5.20
CA LEU A 77 -0.13 -6.31 -3.80
C LEU A 77 1.06 -5.93 -2.89
N LEU A 78 2.26 -6.46 -3.16
CA LEU A 78 3.48 -6.04 -2.46
C LEU A 78 3.75 -4.54 -2.69
N GLY A 79 3.64 -4.06 -3.94
CA GLY A 79 3.76 -2.64 -4.26
C GLY A 79 2.76 -1.76 -3.50
N ALA A 80 1.51 -2.21 -3.36
CA ALA A 80 0.49 -1.52 -2.58
C ALA A 80 0.85 -1.44 -1.08
N LEU A 81 1.40 -2.51 -0.50
CA LEU A 81 1.92 -2.49 0.88
C LEU A 81 3.08 -1.48 1.02
N GLY A 82 4.04 -1.50 0.11
CA GLY A 82 5.16 -0.55 0.09
C GLY A 82 4.70 0.90 0.02
N ASN A 83 3.80 1.20 -0.92
CA ASN A 83 3.21 2.53 -1.07
C ASN A 83 2.46 2.97 0.20
N CYS A 84 1.70 2.06 0.82
CA CYS A 84 0.97 2.35 2.05
C CYS A 84 1.91 2.68 3.22
N LEU A 85 3.00 1.92 3.37
CA LEU A 85 4.03 2.19 4.37
C LEU A 85 4.72 3.53 4.10
N ALA A 86 5.07 3.82 2.83
CA ALA A 86 5.72 5.08 2.45
C ALA A 86 4.87 6.31 2.79
N VAL A 87 3.57 6.27 2.50
CA VAL A 87 2.60 7.29 2.93
C VAL A 87 2.60 7.45 4.45
N GLY A 88 2.59 6.34 5.19
CA GLY A 88 2.66 6.32 6.64
C GLY A 88 3.92 7.00 7.18
N TYR A 89 5.10 6.69 6.63
CA TYR A 89 6.36 7.32 7.03
C TYR A 89 6.37 8.82 6.75
N ALA A 90 6.03 9.22 5.52
CA ALA A 90 6.02 10.64 5.15
C ALA A 90 5.10 11.45 6.08
N ALA A 91 3.86 11.00 6.29
CA ALA A 91 2.90 11.70 7.14
C ALA A 91 3.36 11.78 8.60
N ASN A 92 3.81 10.67 9.18
CA ASN A 92 4.20 10.65 10.59
C ASN A 92 5.53 11.35 10.85
N ALA A 93 6.48 11.29 9.92
CA ALA A 93 7.74 12.04 10.01
C ALA A 93 7.47 13.54 9.96
N THR A 94 6.62 14.00 9.03
CA THR A 94 6.23 15.41 8.93
C THR A 94 5.58 15.92 10.21
N VAL A 95 4.64 15.17 10.79
CA VAL A 95 4.01 15.52 12.07
C VAL A 95 5.02 15.53 13.23
N ALA A 96 6.03 14.65 13.19
CA ALA A 96 7.07 14.58 14.20
C ALA A 96 8.20 15.61 14.01
N GLY A 97 8.16 16.44 12.97
CA GLY A 97 9.24 17.38 12.64
C GLY A 97 10.51 16.70 12.15
N VAL A 98 10.43 15.48 11.63
CA VAL A 98 11.55 14.70 11.09
C VAL A 98 11.60 14.86 9.58
N GLU A 99 12.73 15.34 9.06
CA GLU A 99 13.01 15.39 7.63
C GLU A 99 13.48 14.01 7.13
N LEU A 100 12.90 13.55 6.03
CA LEU A 100 13.31 12.35 5.31
C LEU A 100 14.10 12.77 4.06
N LYS A 101 15.38 12.41 4.03
CA LYS A 101 16.26 12.63 2.85
C LYS A 101 16.07 11.54 1.80
N ASP A 102 15.91 10.30 2.25
CA ASP A 102 15.58 9.13 1.42
C ASP A 102 14.70 8.15 2.22
N LEU A 103 13.85 7.42 1.52
CA LEU A 103 13.03 6.33 2.05
C LEU A 103 12.94 5.22 1.01
N ARG A 104 13.43 4.03 1.36
CA ARG A 104 13.33 2.83 0.53
C ARG A 104 12.65 1.70 1.28
N ILE A 105 11.81 0.97 0.57
CA ILE A 105 11.08 -0.18 1.12
C ILE A 105 11.22 -1.34 0.15
N ASP A 106 12.02 -2.32 0.54
CA ASP A 106 12.23 -3.55 -0.24
C ASP A 106 11.31 -4.65 0.30
N LEU A 107 10.50 -5.23 -0.59
CA LEU A 107 9.47 -6.20 -0.25
C LEU A 107 9.71 -7.54 -0.93
N LYS A 108 9.50 -8.61 -0.16
CA LYS A 108 9.46 -9.98 -0.68
C LYS A 108 8.30 -10.73 -0.04
N GLY A 109 7.60 -11.52 -0.84
CA GLY A 109 6.65 -12.51 -0.35
C GLY A 109 6.95 -13.90 -0.92
N ASP A 110 6.70 -14.94 -0.13
CA ASP A 110 6.83 -16.33 -0.55
C ASP A 110 5.43 -16.94 -0.71
N ILE A 111 5.14 -17.52 -1.88
CA ILE A 111 3.85 -18.09 -2.26
C ILE A 111 4.00 -19.53 -2.72
N ASP A 112 3.06 -20.39 -2.33
CA ASP A 112 2.99 -21.77 -2.82
C ASP A 112 1.88 -21.88 -3.88
N LEU A 113 2.30 -22.05 -5.13
CA LEU A 113 1.37 -22.04 -6.27
C LEU A 113 0.54 -23.33 -6.39
N ARG A 114 0.81 -24.38 -5.59
CA ARG A 114 0.08 -25.66 -5.72
C ARG A 114 -1.43 -25.50 -5.55
N VAL A 115 -1.88 -24.64 -4.65
CA VAL A 115 -3.32 -24.41 -4.44
C VAL A 115 -3.93 -23.67 -5.63
N PHE A 116 -3.27 -22.60 -6.10
CA PHE A 116 -3.70 -21.87 -7.29
C PHE A 116 -3.76 -22.76 -8.54
N LEU A 117 -2.82 -23.69 -8.69
CA LEU A 117 -2.74 -24.63 -9.80
C LEU A 117 -3.64 -25.87 -9.63
N GLY A 118 -4.42 -25.97 -8.55
CA GLY A 118 -5.32 -27.10 -8.29
C GLY A 118 -4.60 -28.42 -7.92
N LEU A 119 -3.35 -28.34 -7.47
CA LEU A 119 -2.51 -29.48 -7.09
C LEU A 119 -2.58 -29.78 -5.57
N ALA A 120 -3.17 -28.88 -4.78
CA ALA A 120 -3.38 -29.04 -3.34
C ALA A 120 -4.60 -28.22 -2.87
N GLU A 121 -5.15 -28.56 -1.71
CA GLU A 121 -6.11 -27.72 -0.99
C GLU A 121 -5.37 -26.82 0.02
N GLY A 122 -5.94 -25.66 0.37
CA GLY A 122 -5.42 -24.79 1.43
C GLY A 122 -5.34 -23.31 1.07
N HIS A 123 -4.26 -22.66 1.49
CA HIS A 123 -4.00 -21.23 1.29
C HIS A 123 -3.25 -20.98 -0.02
N ALA A 124 -3.84 -20.20 -0.91
CA ALA A 124 -3.24 -19.82 -2.20
C ALA A 124 -2.51 -18.47 -2.16
N GLY A 125 -2.48 -17.78 -1.02
CA GLY A 125 -1.82 -16.48 -0.88
C GLY A 125 -0.37 -16.60 -0.38
N PHE A 126 0.20 -15.45 -0.02
CA PHE A 126 1.53 -15.41 0.60
C PHE A 126 1.56 -16.16 1.94
N ASN A 127 2.57 -16.99 2.15
CA ASN A 127 2.87 -17.62 3.45
C ASN A 127 3.53 -16.62 4.40
N SER A 128 4.37 -15.75 3.85
CA SER A 128 5.07 -14.69 4.56
C SER A 128 5.36 -13.53 3.62
N ILE A 129 5.32 -12.32 4.17
CA ILE A 129 5.79 -11.09 3.53
C ILE A 129 6.81 -10.45 4.46
N THR A 130 7.95 -10.01 3.93
CA THR A 130 8.95 -9.22 4.65
C THR A 130 9.12 -7.88 3.96
N ALA A 131 9.06 -6.79 4.74
CA ALA A 131 9.33 -5.43 4.29
C ALA A 131 10.57 -4.89 5.01
N ASN A 132 11.64 -4.60 4.26
CA ASN A 132 12.85 -3.98 4.78
C ASN A 132 12.81 -2.49 4.49
N VAL A 133 12.78 -1.67 5.54
CA VAL A 133 12.68 -0.21 5.43
C VAL A 133 14.04 0.42 5.72
N THR A 134 14.50 1.27 4.81
CA THR A 134 15.71 2.08 4.96
C THR A 134 15.33 3.56 4.94
N ILE A 135 15.72 4.31 5.97
CA ILE A 135 15.44 5.75 6.11
C ILE A 135 16.78 6.48 6.22
N ASP A 136 16.96 7.52 5.41
CA ASP A 136 18.03 8.51 5.56
C ASP A 136 17.46 9.80 6.18
N SER A 137 18.00 10.21 7.33
CA SER A 137 17.57 11.37 8.10
C SER A 137 18.64 11.78 9.11
N ASP A 138 18.70 13.07 9.45
CA ASP A 138 19.54 13.58 10.54
C ASP A 138 18.92 13.36 11.94
N ALA A 139 17.69 12.85 12.00
CA ALA A 139 17.02 12.58 13.26
C ALA A 139 17.74 11.47 14.06
N PRO A 140 17.75 11.54 15.41
CA PRO A 140 18.31 10.49 16.24
C PRO A 140 17.64 9.13 15.98
N ARG A 141 18.41 8.05 16.07
CA ARG A 141 17.93 6.67 15.84
C ARG A 141 16.67 6.33 16.64
N GLU A 142 16.62 6.72 17.91
CA GLU A 142 15.46 6.54 18.78
C GLU A 142 14.18 7.14 18.17
N LYS A 143 14.28 8.33 17.56
CA LYS A 143 13.15 8.99 16.92
C LYS A 143 12.67 8.24 15.67
N LEU A 144 13.60 7.67 14.92
CA LEU A 144 13.29 6.84 13.76
C LEU A 144 12.65 5.51 14.17
N ASP A 145 13.06 4.92 15.29
CA ASP A 145 12.46 3.69 15.83
C ASP A 145 11.03 3.95 16.34
N GLU A 146 10.78 5.08 17.03
CA GLU A 146 9.41 5.51 17.40
C GLU A 146 8.51 5.69 16.17
N LEU A 147 9.03 6.36 15.15
CA LEU A 147 8.33 6.58 13.88
C LEU A 147 8.00 5.23 13.22
N HIS A 148 8.98 4.33 13.13
CA HIS A 148 8.83 3.00 12.55
C HIS A 148 7.75 2.18 13.26
N ALA A 149 7.79 2.12 14.59
CA ALA A 149 6.80 1.42 15.40
C ALA A 149 5.37 1.97 15.16
N LYS A 150 5.24 3.30 15.08
CA LYS A 150 3.95 3.95 14.81
C LYS A 150 3.39 3.61 13.42
N VAL A 151 4.24 3.63 12.38
CA VAL A 151 3.82 3.29 11.02
C VAL A 151 3.43 1.82 10.92
N GLN A 152 4.23 0.91 11.49
CA GLN A 152 3.92 -0.51 11.54
C GLN A 152 2.57 -0.76 12.23
N ALA A 153 2.29 -0.07 13.33
CA ALA A 153 1.07 -0.22 14.09
C ALA A 153 -0.18 0.39 13.42
N SER A 154 -0.03 1.22 12.37
CA SER A 154 -1.15 1.97 11.80
C SER A 154 -1.36 1.80 10.29
N SER A 155 -0.47 1.10 9.58
CA SER A 155 -0.59 0.88 8.13
C SER A 155 -1.88 0.13 7.76
N PRO A 156 -2.84 0.74 7.03
CA PRO A 156 -4.08 0.06 6.66
C PRO A 156 -3.84 -1.22 5.86
N VAL A 157 -2.97 -1.19 4.83
CA VAL A 157 -2.66 -2.38 4.01
C VAL A 157 -1.92 -3.43 4.83
N GLY A 158 -0.99 -3.03 5.69
CA GLY A 158 -0.30 -3.97 6.60
C GLY A 158 -1.27 -4.68 7.54
N HIS A 159 -2.22 -3.95 8.12
CA HIS A 159 -3.29 -4.52 8.95
C HIS A 159 -4.22 -5.44 8.16
N THR A 160 -4.62 -5.06 6.95
CA THR A 160 -5.43 -5.91 6.06
C THR A 160 -4.74 -7.25 5.77
N LEU A 161 -3.45 -7.23 5.44
CA LEU A 161 -2.68 -8.44 5.14
C LEU A 161 -2.43 -9.31 6.37
N GLY A 162 -2.30 -8.70 7.54
CA GLY A 162 -2.15 -9.41 8.82
C GLY A 162 -3.46 -9.93 9.41
N SER A 163 -4.61 -9.65 8.78
CA SER A 163 -5.94 -9.97 9.31
C SER A 163 -6.72 -10.90 8.40
N ALA A 164 -7.61 -11.71 8.98
CA ALA A 164 -8.61 -12.46 8.23
C ALA A 164 -9.78 -11.54 7.84
N VAL A 165 -9.61 -10.78 6.75
CA VAL A 165 -10.69 -9.93 6.21
C VAL A 165 -11.70 -10.82 5.48
N PRO A 166 -13.00 -10.77 5.84
CA PRO A 166 -14.03 -11.48 5.08
C PRO A 166 -14.10 -10.93 3.65
N VAL A 167 -13.94 -11.81 2.67
CA VAL A 167 -14.05 -11.49 1.25
C VAL A 167 -15.21 -12.29 0.67
N GLU A 168 -16.19 -11.60 0.10
CA GLU A 168 -17.31 -12.20 -0.61
C GLU A 168 -17.07 -12.07 -2.13
N ILE A 169 -17.16 -13.19 -2.84
CA ILE A 169 -17.04 -13.24 -4.31
C ILE A 169 -18.35 -13.79 -4.85
N VAL A 170 -19.08 -12.95 -5.59
CA VAL A 170 -20.41 -13.28 -6.12
C VAL A 170 -20.35 -13.38 -7.64
N LEU A 171 -20.90 -14.47 -8.18
CA LEU A 171 -21.19 -14.58 -9.61
C LEU A 171 -22.60 -14.02 -9.86
N SER A 172 -22.70 -13.02 -10.72
CA SER A 172 -23.96 -12.37 -11.12
C SER A 172 -24.34 -12.70 -12.55
#